data_AF-R6CND2-F1
#
_entry.id   AF-R6CND2-F1
#
_cell.length_a   1.000
_cell.length_b   1.000
_cell.length_c   1.000
_cell.angle_alpha   90.00
_cell.angle_beta   90.00
_cell.angle_gamma   90.00
#
_symmetry.space_group_name_H-M   'P 1'
#
loop_
_entity.id
_entity.type
_entity.pdbx_description
1 polymer ?
#
loop_
_entity_poly.entity_id
_entity_poly.type
_entity_poly.pdbx_seq_one_letter_code
_entity_poly.pdbx_strand_id
1 'polypeptide(L)'
;MASNLYNDIHAAIEMMYSKNATDVKLNSSRSEIICKNFTQLVTLHYKETRNVAWYAEKMNITHAHLCTTVKQSTGNTCIEIISRMVIMDAKSQLKSTNLSIQEIADSLNFANMSFFGKYFKRYVGMSPLEYRNKG
;
A
#
# COMPACT_ATOMS: atom_id res chain seq x y z
N MET A 1 17.46 3.04 -41.41
CA MET A 1 16.77 4.33 -41.16
C MET A 1 15.58 4.11 -40.20
N ALA A 2 15.82 3.73 -38.94
CA ALA A 2 14.75 3.51 -37.96
C ALA A 2 15.14 3.97 -36.53
N SER A 3 16.30 4.62 -36.37
CA SER A 3 16.87 5.00 -35.07
C SER A 3 16.32 6.32 -34.50
N ASN A 4 15.70 7.17 -35.33
CA ASN A 4 15.26 8.49 -34.87
C ASN A 4 13.88 8.43 -34.20
N LEU A 5 12.95 7.65 -34.73
CA LEU A 5 11.60 7.54 -34.16
C LEU A 5 11.61 6.95 -32.73
N TYR A 6 12.49 5.98 -32.46
CA TYR A 6 12.64 5.41 -31.11
C TYR A 6 13.17 6.44 -30.11
N ASN A 7 14.17 7.22 -30.51
CA ASN A 7 14.75 8.27 -29.67
C ASN A 7 13.76 9.42 -29.43
N ASP A 8 12.98 9.79 -30.44
CA ASP A 8 11.95 10.83 -30.34
C ASP A 8 10.81 10.41 -29.41
N ILE A 9 10.38 9.15 -29.49
CA ILE A 9 9.38 8.58 -28.57
C ILE A 9 9.93 8.49 -27.15
N HIS A 10 11.18 8.02 -26.99
CA HIS A 10 11.80 7.90 -25.66
C HIS A 10 11.95 9.28 -25.00
N ALA A 11 12.38 10.29 -25.76
CA ALA A 11 12.47 11.67 -25.30
C ALA A 11 11.09 12.26 -24.97
N ALA A 12 10.06 11.99 -25.78
CA ALA A 12 8.70 12.45 -25.50
C ALA A 12 8.13 11.82 -24.22
N ILE A 13 8.39 10.53 -24.00
CA ILE A 13 8.01 9.80 -22.78
C ILE A 13 8.75 10.37 -21.57
N GLU A 14 10.07 10.54 -21.65
CA GLU A 14 10.88 11.18 -20.60
C GLU A 14 10.45 12.62 -20.33
N MET A 15 9.99 13.38 -21.33
CA MET A 15 9.45 14.72 -21.16
C MET A 15 8.06 14.73 -20.50
N MET A 16 7.20 13.76 -20.81
CA MET A 16 5.89 13.60 -20.16
C MET A 16 6.02 13.17 -18.70
N TYR A 17 7.00 12.31 -18.39
CA TYR A 17 7.34 11.92 -17.02
C TYR A 17 8.10 13.02 -16.28
N SER A 18 9.03 13.74 -16.93
CA SER A 18 9.81 14.80 -16.28
C SER A 18 8.94 16.03 -16.00
N LYS A 19 8.08 16.50 -16.93
CA LYS A 19 7.14 17.59 -16.65
C LYS A 19 6.21 17.28 -15.49
N ASN A 20 5.73 16.04 -15.33
CA ASN A 20 4.89 15.68 -14.19
C ASN A 20 5.69 15.43 -12.90
N ALA A 21 6.92 14.91 -12.98
CA ALA A 21 7.73 14.60 -11.81
C ALA A 21 8.45 15.83 -11.21
N THR A 22 8.76 16.85 -12.01
CA THR A 22 9.42 18.08 -11.54
C THR A 22 8.43 19.13 -11.04
N ASP A 23 7.25 19.29 -11.65
CA ASP A 23 6.23 20.24 -11.18
C ASP A 23 5.57 19.81 -9.86
N VAL A 24 5.30 18.51 -9.68
CA VAL A 24 4.76 17.97 -8.42
C VAL A 24 5.79 18.09 -7.28
N LYS A 25 7.09 18.11 -7.58
CA LYS A 25 8.16 18.18 -6.56
C LYS A 25 8.32 19.58 -5.94
N LEU A 26 7.83 20.64 -6.58
CA LEU A 26 8.13 22.01 -6.18
C LEU A 26 7.08 22.65 -5.26
N ASN A 27 5.87 22.09 -5.11
CA ASN A 27 4.78 22.70 -4.33
C ASN A 27 3.96 21.74 -3.44
N SER A 28 4.44 20.54 -3.11
CA SER A 28 3.69 19.67 -2.19
C SER A 28 3.70 20.19 -0.75
N SER A 29 2.52 20.23 -0.12
CA SER A 29 2.43 20.59 1.30
C SER A 29 3.22 19.59 2.17
N ARG A 30 3.72 20.02 3.34
CA ARG A 30 4.38 19.10 4.30
C ARG A 30 3.49 17.90 4.63
N SER A 31 2.18 18.11 4.74
CA SER A 31 1.17 17.07 4.91
C SER A 31 1.14 16.05 3.78
N GLU A 32 1.19 16.49 2.51
CA GLU A 32 1.24 15.59 1.35
C GLU A 32 2.51 14.76 1.34
N ILE A 33 3.66 15.36 1.66
CA ILE A 33 4.94 14.65 1.74
C ILE A 33 4.87 13.55 2.81
N ILE A 34 4.33 13.87 3.99
CA ILE A 34 4.14 12.88 5.06
C ILE A 34 3.22 11.75 4.58
N CYS A 35 2.08 12.05 3.98
CA CYS A 35 1.14 11.03 3.51
C CYS A 35 1.73 10.14 2.41
N LYS A 36 2.48 10.74 1.48
CA LYS A 36 3.18 10.03 0.41
C LYS A 36 4.23 9.09 0.99
N ASN A 37 5.11 9.59 1.85
CA ASN A 37 6.16 8.79 2.48
C ASN A 37 5.58 7.66 3.34
N PHE A 38 4.52 7.95 4.10
CA PHE A 38 3.81 6.93 4.87
C PHE A 38 3.26 5.84 3.96
N THR A 39 2.57 6.20 2.88
CA THR A 39 2.00 5.22 1.94
C THR A 39 3.08 4.37 1.28
N GLN A 40 4.22 4.99 0.90
CA GLN A 40 5.36 4.26 0.35
C GLN A 40 5.94 3.25 1.33
N LEU A 41 6.14 3.65 2.60
CA LEU A 41 6.60 2.73 3.63
C LEU A 41 5.59 1.61 3.87
N VAL A 42 4.29 1.91 3.89
CA VAL A 42 3.24 0.88 4.02
C VAL A 42 3.33 -0.11 2.87
N THR A 43 3.44 0.34 1.62
CA THR A 43 3.59 -0.56 0.47
C THR A 43 4.82 -1.45 0.57
N LEU A 44 5.91 -0.95 1.15
CA LEU A 44 7.15 -1.72 1.32
C LEU A 44 7.11 -2.68 2.53
N HIS A 45 6.37 -2.34 3.59
CA HIS A 45 6.51 -2.99 4.90
C HIS A 45 5.22 -3.58 5.50
N TYR A 46 4.10 -3.58 4.77
CA TYR A 46 2.82 -4.06 5.30
C TYR A 46 2.80 -5.55 5.68
N LYS A 47 3.72 -6.35 5.11
CA LYS A 47 3.87 -7.79 5.46
C LYS A 47 4.62 -7.94 6.77
N GLU A 48 5.65 -7.12 6.99
CA GLU A 48 6.55 -7.18 8.11
C GLU A 48 5.90 -6.61 9.37
N THR A 49 5.22 -5.46 9.25
CA THR A 49 4.66 -4.76 10.40
C THR A 49 3.37 -4.01 10.10
N ARG A 50 2.46 -4.07 11.07
CA ARG A 50 1.20 -3.31 11.10
C ARG A 50 1.21 -2.23 12.20
N ASN A 51 2.36 -2.03 12.87
CA ASN A 51 2.50 -1.10 13.97
C ASN A 51 2.76 0.33 13.44
N VAL A 52 1.80 1.24 13.65
CA VAL A 52 1.91 2.64 13.20
C VAL A 52 3.10 3.37 13.84
N ALA A 53 3.47 3.04 15.08
CA ALA A 53 4.61 3.66 15.76
C ALA A 53 5.92 3.38 15.01
N TRP A 54 6.08 2.16 14.49
CA TRP A 54 7.25 1.80 13.69
C TRP A 54 7.38 2.67 12.43
N TYR A 55 6.27 2.95 11.75
CA TYR A 55 6.26 3.84 10.58
C TYR A 55 6.62 5.28 10.95
N ALA A 56 6.09 5.79 12.07
CA ALA A 56 6.41 7.12 12.57
C ALA A 56 7.90 7.27 12.91
N GLU A 57 8.47 6.26 13.58
CA GLU A 57 9.91 6.18 13.88
C GLU A 57 10.76 6.19 12.60
N LYS A 58 10.39 5.40 11.58
CA LYS A 58 11.09 5.39 10.27
C LYS A 58 11.03 6.72 9.53
N MET A 59 9.98 7.50 9.78
CA MET A 59 9.79 8.83 9.21
C MET A 59 10.39 9.95 10.08
N ASN A 60 10.99 9.62 11.22
CA ASN A 60 11.52 10.56 12.20
C ASN A 60 10.48 11.61 12.66
N ILE A 61 9.24 11.16 12.90
CA ILE A 61 8.14 11.98 13.43
C ILE A 61 7.43 11.26 14.57
N THR A 62 6.68 12.00 15.38
CA THR A 62 5.90 11.39 16.45
C THR A 62 4.71 10.60 15.89
N HIS A 63 4.33 9.53 16.59
CA HIS A 63 3.13 8.74 16.27
C HIS A 63 1.88 9.62 16.16
N ALA A 64 1.72 10.58 17.09
CA ALA A 64 0.60 11.51 17.10
C ALA A 64 0.61 12.43 15.87
N HIS A 65 1.78 12.96 15.49
CA HIS A 65 1.89 13.80 14.31
C HIS A 65 1.51 13.04 13.04
N LEU A 66 2.04 11.82 12.86
CA LEU A 66 1.68 10.95 11.73
C LEU A 66 0.17 10.70 11.68
N CYS A 67 -0.43 10.27 12.79
CA CYS A 67 -1.85 9.94 12.85
C CYS A 67 -2.73 11.15 12.52
N THR A 68 -2.46 12.31 13.12
CA THR A 68 -3.23 13.53 12.89
C THR A 68 -3.11 13.98 11.45
N THR A 69 -1.90 14.07 10.91
CA THR A 69 -1.67 14.51 9.54
C THR A 69 -2.33 13.59 8.53
N VAL A 70 -2.16 12.27 8.66
CA VAL A 70 -2.79 11.29 7.75
C VAL A 70 -4.31 11.38 7.82
N LYS A 71 -4.89 11.50 9.02
CA LYS A 71 -6.36 11.60 9.17
C LYS A 71 -6.92 12.88 8.57
N GLN A 72 -6.25 14.02 8.78
CA GLN A 72 -6.66 15.31 8.23
C GLN A 72 -6.53 15.35 6.70
N SER A 73 -5.44 14.82 6.16
CA SER A 73 -5.17 14.88 4.72
C SER A 73 -5.96 13.85 3.90
N THR A 74 -6.25 12.67 4.46
CA THR A 74 -6.83 11.55 3.71
C THR A 74 -8.25 11.17 4.15
N GLY A 75 -8.71 11.67 5.29
CA GLY A 75 -9.93 11.20 5.95
C GLY A 75 -9.84 9.79 6.55
N ASN A 76 -8.73 9.07 6.36
CA ASN A 76 -8.51 7.70 6.83
C ASN A 76 -7.45 7.69 7.95
N THR A 77 -7.55 6.75 8.88
CA THR A 77 -6.54 6.49 9.89
C THR A 77 -5.37 5.70 9.30
N CYS A 78 -4.20 5.77 9.95
CA CYS A 78 -3.03 5.00 9.54
C CYS A 78 -3.32 3.48 9.52
N ILE A 79 -4.06 2.98 10.51
CA ILE A 79 -4.46 1.56 10.58
C ILE A 79 -5.38 1.18 9.42
N GLU A 80 -6.31 2.04 9.02
CA GLU A 80 -7.17 1.78 7.85
C GLU A 80 -6.37 1.68 6.56
N ILE A 81 -5.36 2.54 6.38
CA ILE A 81 -4.48 2.51 5.19
C ILE A 81 -3.64 1.24 5.17
N ILE A 82 -2.97 0.90 6.27
CA ILE A 82 -2.20 -0.35 6.41
C ILE A 82 -3.11 -1.55 6.13
N SER A 83 -4.30 -1.57 6.73
CA SER A 83 -5.22 -2.69 6.57
C SER A 83 -5.75 -2.83 5.16
N ARG A 84 -6.01 -1.71 4.47
CA ARG A 84 -6.39 -1.72 3.07
C ARG A 84 -5.31 -2.36 2.20
N MET A 85 -4.03 -2.05 2.44
CA MET A 85 -2.91 -2.67 1.72
C MET A 85 -2.84 -4.18 1.93
N VAL A 86 -2.91 -4.63 3.20
CA VAL A 86 -2.92 -6.06 3.55
C VAL A 86 -4.10 -6.79 2.89
N ILE A 87 -5.30 -6.21 2.95
CA ILE A 87 -6.51 -6.82 2.39
C ILE A 87 -6.46 -6.84 0.87
N MET A 88 -5.91 -5.82 0.23
CA MET A 88 -5.74 -5.79 -1.22
C MET A 88 -4.84 -6.93 -1.70
N ASP A 89 -3.69 -7.12 -1.04
CA ASP A 89 -2.80 -8.24 -1.34
C ASP A 89 -3.47 -9.60 -1.07
N ALA A 90 -4.13 -9.75 0.08
CA ALA A 90 -4.86 -10.97 0.41
C ALA A 90 -5.92 -11.31 -0.65
N LYS A 91 -6.72 -10.33 -1.09
CA LYS A 91 -7.72 -10.53 -2.16
C LYS A 91 -7.07 -10.94 -3.48
N SER A 92 -5.95 -10.31 -3.84
CA SER A 92 -5.18 -10.65 -5.03
C SER A 92 -4.71 -12.11 -4.98
N GLN A 93 -4.05 -12.53 -3.90
CA GLN A 93 -3.56 -13.90 -3.74
C GLN A 93 -4.70 -14.92 -3.74
N LEU A 94 -5.83 -14.61 -3.08
CA LEU A 94 -7.00 -15.50 -3.04
C LEU A 94 -7.61 -15.77 -4.43
N LYS A 95 -7.48 -14.83 -5.37
CA LYS A 95 -8.07 -14.90 -6.72
C LYS A 95 -7.09 -15.30 -7.82
N SER A 96 -5.81 -14.98 -7.66
CA SER A 96 -4.80 -15.18 -8.70
C SER A 96 -3.90 -16.39 -8.48
N THR A 97 -3.99 -17.06 -7.32
CA THR A 97 -3.11 -18.18 -6.97
C THR A 97 -3.89 -19.38 -6.40
N ASN A 98 -3.26 -20.55 -6.45
CA ASN A 98 -3.76 -21.78 -5.82
C ASN A 98 -3.22 -22.00 -4.40
N LEU A 99 -2.60 -20.99 -3.79
CA LEU A 99 -2.08 -21.09 -2.42
C LEU A 99 -3.22 -21.44 -1.45
N SER A 100 -2.95 -22.30 -0.47
CA SER A 100 -3.86 -22.54 0.64
C SER A 100 -4.11 -21.27 1.46
N ILE A 101 -5.21 -21.24 2.22
CA ILE A 101 -5.50 -20.11 3.11
C ILE A 101 -4.40 -19.95 4.19
N GLN A 102 -3.77 -21.07 4.58
CA GLN A 102 -2.64 -21.09 5.51
C GLN A 102 -1.41 -20.42 4.88
N GLU A 103 -1.02 -20.80 3.65
CA GLU A 103 0.12 -20.18 2.96
C GLU A 103 -0.07 -18.67 2.74
N ILE A 104 -1.30 -18.21 2.47
CA ILE A 104 -1.59 -16.77 2.35
C ILE A 104 -1.51 -16.08 3.72
N ALA A 105 -1.94 -16.73 4.79
CA ALA A 105 -1.79 -16.18 6.14
C ALA A 105 -0.31 -16.02 6.50
N ASP A 106 0.50 -17.02 6.18
CA ASP A 106 1.94 -17.03 6.41
C ASP A 106 2.67 -15.98 5.55
N SER A 107 2.30 -15.85 4.27
CA SER A 107 2.88 -14.85 3.35
C SER A 107 2.63 -13.40 3.78
N LEU A 108 1.53 -13.17 4.51
CA LEU A 108 1.15 -11.89 5.09
C LEU A 108 1.57 -11.77 6.57
N ASN A 109 2.38 -12.71 7.07
CA ASN A 109 2.94 -12.73 8.42
C ASN A 109 1.86 -12.68 9.52
N PHE A 110 0.76 -13.39 9.34
CA PHE A 110 -0.21 -13.63 10.41
C PHE A 110 0.23 -14.80 11.27
N ALA A 111 0.02 -14.71 12.59
CA ALA A 111 0.43 -15.75 13.53
C ALA A 111 -0.23 -17.13 13.26
N ASN A 112 -1.43 -17.13 12.67
CA ASN A 112 -2.08 -18.34 12.16
C ASN A 112 -3.24 -17.99 11.22
N MET A 113 -3.75 -19.01 10.52
CA MET A 113 -4.92 -18.91 9.64
C MET A 113 -6.16 -18.36 10.33
N SER A 114 -6.40 -18.67 11.62
CA SER A 114 -7.59 -18.17 12.33
C SER A 114 -7.54 -16.65 12.55
N PHE A 115 -6.38 -16.08 12.91
CA PHE A 115 -6.21 -14.64 13.02
C PHE A 115 -6.37 -13.96 11.66
N PHE A 116 -5.76 -14.52 10.61
CA PHE A 116 -5.95 -14.04 9.24
C PHE A 116 -7.43 -14.06 8.84
N GLY A 117 -8.14 -15.17 9.07
CA GLY A 117 -9.55 -15.31 8.72
C GLY A 117 -10.43 -14.28 9.43
N LYS A 118 -10.23 -14.05 10.73
CA LYS A 118 -10.94 -13.00 11.50
C LYS A 118 -10.62 -11.61 10.96
N TYR A 119 -9.35 -11.33 10.69
CA TYR A 119 -8.90 -10.06 10.14
C TYR A 119 -9.54 -9.80 8.78
N PHE A 120 -9.44 -10.75 7.86
CA PHE A 120 -10.02 -10.64 6.52
C PHE A 120 -11.53 -10.44 6.57
N LYS A 121 -12.25 -11.25 7.37
CA LYS A 121 -13.70 -11.13 7.53
C LYS A 121 -14.13 -9.78 8.08
N ARG A 122 -13.37 -9.19 9.00
CA ARG A 122 -13.64 -7.85 9.54
C ARG A 122 -13.68 -6.77 8.45
N TYR A 123 -12.79 -6.84 7.47
CA TYR A 123 -12.67 -5.80 6.42
C TYR A 123 -13.42 -6.14 5.13
N VAL A 124 -13.70 -7.42 4.85
CA VAL A 124 -14.32 -7.85 3.60
C VAL A 124 -15.76 -8.32 3.79
N GLY A 125 -16.17 -8.62 5.03
CA GLY A 125 -17.52 -9.08 5.37
C GLY A 125 -17.75 -10.58 5.21
N MET A 126 -16.77 -11.33 4.68
CA MET A 126 -16.83 -12.78 4.51
C MET A 126 -15.45 -13.42 4.73
N SER A 127 -15.41 -14.72 4.96
CA SER A 127 -14.16 -15.46 5.16
C SER A 127 -13.29 -15.50 3.89
N PRO A 128 -11.98 -15.73 4.02
CA PRO A 128 -11.09 -15.91 2.86
C PRO A 128 -11.55 -17.02 1.90
N LEU A 129 -12.04 -18.14 2.46
CA LEU A 129 -12.52 -19.28 1.66
C LEU A 129 -13.80 -18.93 0.88
N GLU A 130 -14.78 -18.30 1.54
CA GLU A 130 -15.99 -17.80 0.87
C GLU A 130 -15.64 -16.80 -0.24
N TYR A 131 -14.68 -15.90 0.02
CA TYR A 131 -14.23 -14.92 -0.96
C TYR A 131 -13.59 -15.58 -2.18
N ARG A 132 -12.73 -16.59 -1.97
CA ARG A 132 -12.10 -17.36 -3.06
C ARG A 132 -13.17 -18.01 -3.93
N ASN A 133 -14.11 -18.72 -3.32
CA ASN A 133 -15.15 -19.48 -4.01
C ASN A 133 -16.20 -18.61 -4.71
N LYS A 134 -16.30 -17.31 -4.36
CA LYS A 134 -17.13 -16.32 -5.08
C LYS A 134 -16.46 -15.82 -6.37
N GLY A 135 -15.83 -16.70 -7.16
CA GLY A 135 -15.11 -16.36 -8.38
C GLY A 135 -15.63 -17.18 -9.53
#